data_AF-A0A2D6P8F3-F1
#
_entry.id   AF-A0A2D6P8F3-F1
#
_cell.length_a   1.000
_cell.length_b   1.000
_cell.length_c   1.000
_cell.angle_alpha   90.00
_cell.angle_beta   90.00
_cell.angle_gamma   90.00
#
_symmetry.space_group_name_H-M   'P 1'
#
loop_
_entity.id
_entity.type
_entity.pdbx_description
1 polymer ?
#
loop_
_entity_poly.entity_id
_entity_poly.type
_entity_poly.pdbx_seq_one_letter_code
_entity_poly.pdbx_strand_id
1 'polypeptide(L)'
;MAKKGKGKVVNFGKPNSQQQQPQLKLDPRKLETVKCPECGGIFFDEVTMYKEVPAVQSPSGQASMLPIPIVLCNNCGTVHPKFTPKELIDGVNEEG
;
A
#
# COMPACT_ATOMS: atom_id res chain seq x y z
N MET A 1 40.72 -22.74 53.04
CA MET A 1 40.84 -21.56 52.17
C MET A 1 39.87 -21.72 50.99
N ALA A 2 39.05 -20.70 50.68
CA ALA A 2 37.93 -20.80 49.74
C ALA A 2 38.34 -20.69 48.26
N LYS A 3 37.73 -21.54 47.41
CA LYS A 3 37.86 -21.57 45.94
C LYS A 3 37.31 -20.27 45.33
N LYS A 4 38.17 -19.44 44.70
CA LYS A 4 37.74 -18.30 43.86
C LYS A 4 37.42 -18.79 42.44
N GLY A 5 36.14 -18.96 42.13
CA GLY A 5 35.66 -19.17 40.77
C GLY A 5 35.82 -17.90 39.94
N LYS A 6 36.61 -17.97 38.85
CA LYS A 6 36.69 -16.92 37.83
C LYS A 6 35.55 -17.12 36.83
N GLY A 7 34.42 -16.45 37.03
CA GLY A 7 33.39 -16.32 36.01
C GLY A 7 33.88 -15.39 34.90
N LYS A 8 34.13 -15.91 33.69
CA LYS A 8 34.27 -15.10 32.48
C LYS A 8 32.88 -14.63 32.08
N VAL A 9 32.60 -13.34 32.25
CA VAL A 9 31.44 -12.70 31.61
C VAL A 9 31.69 -12.66 30.11
N VAL A 10 30.86 -13.38 29.33
CA VAL A 10 30.88 -13.32 27.87
C VAL A 10 29.98 -12.15 27.47
N ASN A 11 30.59 -11.00 27.15
CA ASN A 11 29.87 -9.85 26.60
C ASN A 11 29.49 -10.14 25.14
N PHE A 12 28.30 -10.71 24.93
CA PHE A 12 27.68 -10.88 23.61
C PHE A 12 27.24 -9.51 23.06
N GLY A 13 28.18 -8.77 22.49
CA GLY A 13 27.88 -7.58 21.69
C GLY A 13 27.20 -7.98 20.38
N LYS A 14 25.89 -7.77 20.29
CA LYS A 14 25.12 -7.83 19.04
C LYS A 14 25.62 -6.72 18.10
N PRO A 15 26.11 -6.99 16.88
CA PRO A 15 26.20 -5.95 15.87
C PRO A 15 24.78 -5.63 15.42
N ASN A 16 24.22 -4.55 15.97
CA ASN A 16 23.01 -3.92 15.47
C ASN A 16 23.35 -3.27 14.13
N SER A 17 23.30 -4.04 13.04
CA SER A 17 23.33 -3.50 11.69
C SER A 17 21.99 -2.81 11.41
N GLN A 18 21.85 -1.60 11.98
CA GLN A 18 20.87 -0.64 11.52
C GLN A 18 21.28 -0.25 10.09
N GLN A 19 20.70 -0.95 9.13
CA GLN A 19 20.77 -0.57 7.73
C GLN A 19 20.15 0.83 7.64
N GLN A 20 21.02 1.84 7.55
CA GLN A 20 20.61 3.21 7.26
C GLN A 20 20.02 3.19 5.86
N GLN A 21 18.70 3.10 5.77
CA GLN A 21 18.01 3.29 4.52
C GLN A 21 18.42 4.68 3.99
N PRO A 22 18.93 4.77 2.75
CA PRO A 22 19.26 6.05 2.15
C PRO A 22 18.04 6.97 2.24
N GLN A 23 18.16 8.07 2.99
CA GLN A 23 17.12 9.10 3.01
C GLN A 23 17.15 9.79 1.65
N LEU A 24 16.26 9.35 0.77
CA LEU A 24 16.03 9.95 -0.53
C LEU A 24 15.51 11.38 -0.30
N LYS A 25 16.41 12.37 -0.41
CA LYS A 25 16.08 13.79 -0.29
C LYS A 25 15.41 14.26 -1.57
N LEU A 26 14.13 13.92 -1.70
CA LEU A 26 13.28 14.40 -2.78
C LEU A 26 12.81 15.82 -2.46
N ASP A 27 13.14 16.76 -3.33
CA ASP A 27 12.62 18.12 -3.26
C ASP A 27 11.25 18.16 -3.95
N PRO A 28 10.14 18.37 -3.23
CA PRO A 28 8.79 18.25 -3.80
C PRO A 28 8.53 19.27 -4.91
N ARG A 29 9.30 20.36 -4.98
CA ARG A 29 9.19 21.38 -6.04
C ARG A 29 9.73 20.92 -7.39
N LYS A 30 10.57 19.87 -7.39
CA LYS A 30 11.18 19.29 -8.60
C LYS A 30 10.44 18.05 -9.10
N LEU A 31 9.40 17.62 -8.39
CA LEU A 31 8.59 16.48 -8.77
C LEU A 31 7.52 16.92 -9.77
N GLU A 32 7.23 16.06 -10.75
CA GLU A 32 6.16 16.32 -11.69
C GLU A 32 4.80 16.15 -11.01
N THR A 33 3.92 17.14 -11.21
CA THR A 33 2.53 17.05 -10.75
C THR A 33 1.79 16.01 -11.57
N VAL A 34 1.17 15.05 -10.90
CA VAL A 34 0.30 14.06 -11.56
C VAL A 34 -0.93 14.78 -12.12
N LYS A 35 -1.21 14.56 -13.40
CA LYS A 35 -2.33 15.16 -14.12
C LYS A 35 -3.32 14.08 -14.54
N CYS A 36 -4.59 14.40 -14.47
CA CYS A 36 -5.66 13.53 -14.97
C CYS A 36 -5.44 13.28 -16.47
N PRO A 37 -5.43 12.02 -16.92
CA PRO A 37 -5.19 11.71 -18.33
C PRO A 37 -6.33 12.19 -19.25
N GLU A 38 -7.51 12.45 -18.71
CA GLU A 38 -8.69 12.85 -19.49
C GLU A 38 -8.83 14.38 -19.58
N CYS A 39 -8.79 15.09 -18.45
CA CYS A 39 -9.04 16.54 -18.41
C CYS A 39 -7.82 17.40 -18.04
N GLY A 40 -6.70 16.80 -17.63
CA GLY A 40 -5.50 17.52 -17.18
C GLY A 40 -5.55 18.11 -15.77
N GLY A 41 -6.64 17.89 -15.01
CA GLY A 41 -6.77 18.33 -13.62
C GLY A 41 -5.70 17.74 -12.69
N ILE A 42 -5.35 18.46 -11.62
CA ILE A 42 -4.27 18.09 -10.68
C ILE A 42 -4.77 17.72 -9.28
N PHE A 43 -6.06 17.93 -9.02
CA PHE A 43 -6.70 17.62 -7.75
C PHE A 43 -7.51 16.33 -7.87
N PHE A 44 -7.37 15.48 -6.86
CA PHE A 44 -8.00 14.18 -6.78
C PHE A 44 -8.58 13.97 -5.39
N ASP A 45 -9.71 13.28 -5.33
CA ASP A 45 -10.35 12.83 -4.10
C ASP A 45 -10.08 11.35 -3.88
N GLU A 46 -9.80 11.00 -2.63
CA GLU A 46 -9.74 9.61 -2.19
C GLU A 46 -11.15 9.15 -1.80
N VAL A 47 -11.67 8.17 -2.52
CA VAL A 47 -12.99 7.59 -2.30
C VAL A 47 -12.88 6.08 -2.13
N THR A 48 -13.84 5.48 -1.43
CA THR A 48 -13.88 4.02 -1.27
C THR A 48 -15.02 3.46 -2.13
N MET A 49 -14.68 2.58 -3.07
CA MET A 49 -15.64 1.79 -3.82
C MET A 49 -15.86 0.46 -3.10
N TYR A 50 -17.11 0.02 -3.00
CA TYR A 50 -17.44 -1.28 -2.41
C TYR A 50 -17.82 -2.27 -3.51
N LYS A 51 -17.21 -3.45 -3.48
CA LYS A 51 -17.61 -4.59 -4.33
C LYS A 51 -18.27 -5.66 -3.49
N GLU A 52 -19.36 -6.22 -4.00
CA GLU A 52 -20.02 -7.37 -3.38
C GLU A 52 -19.31 -8.66 -3.79
N VAL A 53 -18.91 -9.46 -2.81
CA VAL A 53 -18.34 -10.79 -3.00
C VAL A 53 -19.45 -11.80 -2.73
N PRO A 54 -19.87 -12.59 -3.75
CA PRO A 54 -20.92 -13.57 -3.57
C PRO A 54 -20.47 -14.68 -2.62
N ALA A 55 -21.44 -15.28 -1.90
CA ALA A 55 -21.19 -16.34 -0.91
C ALA A 55 -20.38 -17.53 -1.45
N VAL A 56 -20.52 -17.85 -2.74
CA VAL A 56 -19.81 -18.95 -3.41
C VAL A 56 -18.30 -18.70 -3.50
N GLN A 57 -17.89 -17.45 -3.66
CA GLN A 57 -16.47 -17.05 -3.74
C GLN A 57 -15.90 -16.62 -2.38
N SER A 58 -16.77 -16.54 -1.37
CA SER A 58 -16.38 -16.17 -0.02
C SER A 58 -15.86 -17.38 0.74
N PRO A 59 -14.67 -17.31 1.36
CA PRO A 59 -14.13 -18.42 2.17
C PRO A 59 -15.00 -18.74 3.41
N SER A 60 -15.91 -17.82 3.78
CA SER A 60 -16.84 -17.99 4.89
C SER A 60 -18.23 -18.51 4.47
N GLY A 61 -18.51 -18.60 3.17
CA GLY A 61 -19.85 -18.95 2.66
C GLY A 61 -20.90 -17.86 2.84
N GLN A 62 -20.52 -16.64 3.24
CA GLN A 62 -21.42 -15.50 3.39
C GLN A 62 -21.05 -14.38 2.42
N ALA A 63 -22.07 -13.70 1.89
CA ALA A 63 -21.88 -12.51 1.08
C ALA A 63 -21.14 -11.45 1.90
N SER A 64 -20.11 -10.85 1.31
CA SER A 64 -19.22 -9.91 2.00
C SER A 64 -18.96 -8.69 1.12
N MET A 65 -18.85 -7.50 1.72
CA MET A 65 -18.49 -6.28 0.99
C MET A 65 -16.99 -6.03 1.11
N LEU A 66 -16.30 -5.91 -0.03
CA LEU A 66 -14.89 -5.58 -0.12
C LEU A 66 -14.70 -4.07 -0.39
N PRO A 67 -14.13 -3.30 0.54
CA PRO A 67 -13.77 -1.90 0.31
C PRO A 67 -12.49 -1.82 -0.54
N ILE A 68 -12.52 -1.00 -1.59
CA ILE A 68 -11.39 -0.74 -2.48
C ILE A 68 -11.14 0.77 -2.50
N PRO A 69 -9.95 1.25 -2.10
CA PRO A 69 -9.61 2.66 -2.20
C PRO A 69 -9.36 3.04 -3.66
N ILE A 70 -9.98 4.14 -4.09
CA ILE A 70 -9.95 4.67 -5.45
C ILE A 70 -9.60 6.15 -5.40
N VAL A 71 -8.79 6.60 -6.35
CA VAL A 71 -8.45 8.02 -6.51
C VAL A 71 -9.16 8.56 -7.74
N LEU A 72 -10.09 9.48 -7.50
CA LEU A 72 -10.99 10.05 -8.51
C LEU A 72 -10.60 11.50 -8.80
N CYS A 73 -10.57 11.88 -10.08
CA CYS A 73 -10.33 13.27 -10.45
C CYS A 73 -11.52 14.14 -10.03
N ASN A 74 -11.26 15.17 -9.20
CA ASN A 74 -12.29 16.08 -8.70
C ASN A 74 -13.01 16.84 -9.84
N ASN A 75 -12.32 17.05 -10.97
CA ASN A 75 -12.81 17.92 -12.04
C ASN A 75 -13.70 17.20 -13.07
N CYS A 76 -13.42 15.94 -13.41
CA CYS A 76 -14.17 15.18 -14.43
C CYS A 76 -14.68 13.81 -13.95
N GLY A 77 -14.27 13.35 -12.76
CA GLY A 77 -14.69 12.06 -12.22
C GLY A 77 -13.92 10.85 -12.75
N THR A 78 -12.92 11.04 -13.62
CA THR A 78 -12.09 9.93 -14.13
C THR A 78 -11.25 9.32 -13.01
N VAL A 79 -11.28 8.00 -12.90
CA VAL A 79 -10.39 7.25 -12.02
C VAL A 79 -9.00 7.22 -12.62
N HIS A 80 -8.00 7.60 -11.83
CA HIS A 80 -6.65 7.72 -12.35
C HIS A 80 -5.98 6.32 -12.46
N PRO A 81 -5.58 5.86 -13.65
CA PRO A 81 -5.16 4.47 -13.89
C PRO A 81 -3.85 4.08 -13.18
N LYS A 82 -3.05 5.06 -12.75
CA LYS A 82 -1.87 4.79 -11.90
C LYS A 82 -2.21 4.40 -10.45
N PHE A 83 -3.38 4.81 -9.96
CA PHE A 83 -3.79 4.59 -8.58
C PHE A 83 -4.81 3.46 -8.45
N THR A 84 -5.47 3.09 -9.55
CA THR A 84 -6.42 1.98 -9.57
C THR A 84 -6.16 1.10 -10.81
N PRO A 85 -5.89 -0.20 -10.64
CA PRO A 85 -5.76 -1.12 -11.76
C PRO A 85 -7.08 -1.19 -12.52
N LYS A 86 -7.02 -1.10 -13.85
CA LYS A 86 -8.20 -1.10 -14.75
C LYS A 86 -9.08 -2.34 -14.56
N GLU A 87 -8.49 -3.47 -14.20
CA GLU A 87 -9.16 -4.74 -13.92
C GLU A 87 -10.24 -4.59 -12.83
N LEU A 88 -10.05 -3.67 -11.88
CA LEU A 88 -11.04 -3.39 -10.85
C LEU A 88 -12.22 -2.55 -11.35
N ILE A 89 -12.09 -1.87 -12.48
CA ILE A 89 -13.04 -0.86 -12.96
C ILE A 89 -13.87 -1.42 -14.12
N ASP A 90 -13.26 -2.20 -15.01
CA ASP A 90 -13.91 -2.67 -16.25
C ASP A 90 -14.82 -3.90 -16.08
N GLY A 91 -14.85 -4.53 -14.90
CA GLY A 91 -15.86 -5.53 -14.56
C GLY A 91 -16.09 -6.59 -15.65
N VAL A 92 -15.07 -7.38 -16.02
CA VAL A 92 -15.27 -8.55 -16.88
C VAL A 92 -14.63 -9.78 -16.25
N ASN A 93 -15.51 -10.67 -15.80
CA ASN A 93 -15.42 -12.13 -15.77
C ASN A 93 -14.05 -12.76 -16.11
N GLU A 94 -13.39 -13.33 -15.10
CA GLU A 94 -12.60 -14.53 -15.28
C GLU A 94 -13.13 -15.60 -14.31
N GLU A 95 -14.25 -16.20 -14.71
CA GLU A 95 -14.57 -17.56 -14.32
C GLU A 95 -13.72 -18.48 -15.22
N GLY A 96 -12.72 -19.13 -14.62
CA GLY A 96 -11.89 -20.16 -15.24
C GLY A 96 -11.42 -21.15 -14.18
#